data_AF-A0A429RT13-F1
#
_entry.id   AF-A0A429RT13-F1
#
_cell.length_a   1.000
_cell.length_b   1.000
_cell.length_c   1.000
_cell.angle_alpha   90.00
_cell.angle_beta   90.00
_cell.angle_gamma   90.00
#
_symmetry.space_group_name_H-M   'P 1'
#
loop_
_entity.id
_entity.type
_entity.pdbx_description
1 polymer ?
#
loop_
_entity_poly.entity_id
_entity_poly.type
_entity_poly.pdbx_seq_one_letter_code
_entity_poly.pdbx_strand_id
1 'polypeptide(L)'
;MTATEDPTSPLDDFTTWAPVLNLLLSSPTARNAAGTACLAGRISRHGGSLPLRGRASPSTRAAVAGVQQALARAGPEDIAFRAEVRPDGTTTLGLVRPSPSVPT
;
A
#
# COMPACT_ATOMS: atom_id res chain seq x y z
N MET A 1 4.39 21.31 -25.23
CA MET A 1 4.08 19.92 -24.84
C MET A 1 5.38 19.26 -24.43
N THR A 2 5.67 19.21 -23.14
CA THR A 2 6.78 18.43 -22.58
C THR A 2 6.23 17.80 -21.31
N ALA A 3 5.84 16.53 -21.39
CA ALA A 3 5.52 15.73 -20.23
C ALA A 3 6.83 15.52 -19.48
N THR A 4 6.95 16.13 -18.31
CA THR A 4 7.97 15.77 -17.34
C THR A 4 7.62 14.36 -16.89
N GLU A 5 8.29 13.34 -17.45
CA GLU A 5 8.34 12.03 -16.80
C GLU A 5 9.14 12.24 -15.51
N ASP A 6 8.40 12.57 -14.45
CA ASP A 6 8.88 12.53 -13.07
C ASP A 6 9.57 11.17 -12.87
N PRO A 7 10.77 11.11 -12.25
CA PRO A 7 11.40 9.83 -11.98
C PRO A 7 10.45 9.01 -11.11
N THR A 8 9.79 8.02 -11.71
CA THR A 8 8.74 7.21 -11.08
C THR A 8 9.24 6.79 -9.71
N SER A 9 8.67 7.38 -8.66
CA SER A 9 9.11 7.12 -7.30
C SER A 9 8.97 5.62 -7.07
N PRO A 10 9.88 4.95 -6.32
CA PRO A 10 9.75 3.52 -6.07
C PRO A 10 8.44 3.16 -5.33
N LEU A 11 7.78 4.16 -4.75
CA LEU A 11 6.43 4.04 -4.18
C LEU A 11 5.31 4.02 -5.22
N ASP A 12 5.51 4.55 -6.43
CA ASP A 12 4.52 4.51 -7.52
C ASP A 12 4.62 3.21 -8.34
N ASP A 13 5.68 2.42 -8.14
CA ASP A 13 5.84 1.12 -8.78
C ASP A 13 4.93 0.07 -8.14
N PHE A 14 4.05 -0.52 -8.95
CA PHE A 14 3.13 -1.57 -8.51
C PHE A 14 3.87 -2.82 -7.97
N THR A 15 5.08 -3.11 -8.44
CA THR A 15 5.87 -4.25 -7.92
C THR A 15 6.28 -4.07 -6.47
N THR A 16 6.47 -2.84 -6.00
CA THR A 16 6.68 -2.53 -4.57
C THR A 16 5.47 -2.94 -3.72
N TRP A 17 4.27 -2.81 -4.28
CA TRP A 17 3.00 -3.05 -3.59
C TRP A 17 2.46 -4.48 -3.77
N ALA A 18 2.90 -5.20 -4.79
CA ALA A 18 2.39 -6.53 -5.11
C ALA A 18 2.40 -7.50 -3.90
N PRO A 19 3.47 -7.57 -3.06
CA PRO A 19 3.44 -8.42 -1.87
C PRO A 19 2.36 -8.04 -0.86
N VAL A 20 2.14 -6.73 -0.64
CA VAL A 20 1.11 -6.23 0.28
C VAL A 20 -0.27 -6.53 -0.29
N LEU A 21 -0.50 -6.26 -1.58
CA LEU A 21 -1.76 -6.53 -2.25
C LEU A 21 -2.11 -8.03 -2.21
N ASN A 22 -1.16 -8.92 -2.47
CA ASN A 22 -1.38 -10.36 -2.42
C ASN A 22 -1.79 -10.85 -1.02
N LEU A 23 -1.21 -10.29 0.04
CA LEU A 23 -1.62 -10.59 1.42
C LEU A 23 -3.06 -10.12 1.69
N LEU A 24 -3.39 -8.92 1.25
CA LEU A 24 -4.70 -8.32 1.43
C LEU A 24 -5.78 -9.09 0.67
N LEU A 25 -5.50 -9.48 -0.57
CA LEU A 25 -6.35 -10.32 -1.41
C LEU A 25 -6.57 -11.72 -0.83
N SER A 26 -5.55 -12.26 -0.16
CA SER A 26 -5.63 -13.57 0.49
C SER A 26 -6.38 -13.53 1.83
N SER A 27 -6.72 -12.33 2.32
CA SER A 27 -7.37 -12.17 3.62
C SER A 27 -8.84 -12.63 3.60
N PRO A 28 -9.39 -13.10 4.75
CA PRO A 28 -10.82 -13.39 4.86
C PRO A 28 -11.71 -12.18 4.56
N THR A 29 -11.23 -10.96 4.82
CA THR A 29 -11.97 -9.72 4.54
C THR A 29 -12.21 -9.54 3.05
N ALA A 30 -11.19 -9.78 2.22
CA ALA A 30 -11.32 -9.71 0.77
C ALA A 30 -12.17 -10.85 0.21
N ARG A 31 -11.95 -12.09 0.69
CA ARG A 31 -12.65 -13.28 0.20
C ARG A 31 -14.15 -13.27 0.47
N ASN A 32 -14.58 -12.71 1.60
CA ASN A 32 -15.98 -12.69 2.00
C ASN A 32 -16.73 -11.44 1.50
N ALA A 33 -16.08 -10.56 0.73
CA ALA A 33 -16.77 -9.43 0.14
C ALA A 33 -17.75 -9.93 -0.93
N ALA A 34 -19.04 -9.64 -0.77
CA ALA A 34 -20.08 -10.01 -1.74
C ALA A 34 -20.03 -9.19 -3.05
N GLY A 35 -18.99 -8.37 -3.24
CA GLY A 35 -18.83 -7.43 -4.34
C GLY A 35 -17.41 -6.85 -4.34
N THR A 36 -17.25 -5.58 -4.70
CA THR A 36 -15.94 -4.91 -4.65
C THR A 36 -15.41 -4.84 -3.21
N ALA A 37 -14.25 -5.43 -2.96
CA ALA A 37 -13.57 -5.31 -1.67
C ALA A 37 -12.75 -4.03 -1.64
N CYS A 38 -12.92 -3.22 -0.60
CA CYS A 38 -12.10 -2.02 -0.36
C CYS A 38 -11.25 -2.23 0.89
N LEU A 39 -9.93 -2.18 0.73
CA LEU A 39 -8.97 -2.40 1.80
C LEU A 39 -8.10 -1.16 1.90
N ALA A 40 -8.06 -0.55 3.08
CA ALA A 40 -7.27 0.64 3.32
C ALA A 40 -6.29 0.41 4.47
N GLY A 41 -5.12 1.02 4.36
CA GLY A 41 -4.09 0.92 5.38
C GLY A 41 -3.10 2.07 5.29
N ARG A 42 -2.16 2.07 6.22
CA ARG A 42 -1.06 3.03 6.28
C ARG A 42 0.21 2.31 6.62
N ILE A 43 1.28 2.59 5.88
CA ILE A 43 2.62 2.07 6.16
C ILE A 43 3.53 3.27 6.41
N SER A 44 4.25 3.21 7.52
CA SER A 44 5.32 4.13 7.90
C SER A 44 6.66 3.39 7.88
N ARG A 45 7.76 4.14 7.90
CA ARG A 45 9.12 3.58 8.01
C ARG A 45 9.32 2.65 9.23
N HIS A 46 8.52 2.82 10.28
CA HIS A 46 8.70 2.11 11.56
C HIS A 46 7.61 1.08 11.86
N GLY A 47 6.54 1.05 11.08
CA GLY A 47 5.43 0.11 11.27
C GLY A 47 4.29 0.37 10.30
N GLY A 48 3.18 -0.30 10.48
CA GLY A 48 2.02 -0.07 9.63
C GLY A 48 0.74 -0.61 10.23
N SER A 49 -0.38 -0.05 9.77
CA SER A 49 -1.71 -0.57 10.01
C SER A 49 -2.24 -1.15 8.70
N LEU A 50 -2.54 -2.45 8.73
CA LEU A 50 -3.14 -3.18 7.63
C LEU A 50 -4.48 -3.76 8.09
N PRO A 51 -5.49 -3.88 7.22
CA PRO A 51 -6.80 -4.46 7.54
C PRO A 51 -6.74 -6.00 7.59
N LEU A 52 -5.71 -6.54 8.25
CA LEU A 52 -5.51 -7.96 8.50
C LEU A 52 -5.93 -8.28 9.92
N ARG A 53 -6.68 -9.37 10.10
CA ARG A 53 -7.09 -9.85 11.43
C ARG A 53 -5.96 -10.68 12.05
N GLY A 54 -5.64 -10.41 13.32
CA GLY A 54 -4.68 -11.19 14.10
C GLY A 54 -3.26 -10.62 14.12
N ARG A 55 -2.34 -11.38 14.73
CA ARG A 55 -0.93 -10.98 14.84
C ARG A 55 -0.25 -11.00 13.47
N ALA A 56 0.56 -9.98 13.17
CA ALA A 56 1.30 -9.91 11.92
C ALA A 56 2.19 -11.15 11.70
N SER A 57 1.91 -11.90 10.63
CA SER A 57 2.70 -13.06 10.23
C SER A 57 4.09 -12.63 9.74
N PRO A 58 5.08 -13.55 9.67
CA PRO A 58 6.38 -13.27 9.05
C PRO A 58 6.24 -12.73 7.61
N SER A 59 5.33 -13.29 6.81
CA SER A 59 5.04 -12.82 5.45
C SER A 59 4.48 -11.40 5.43
N THR A 60 3.64 -11.05 6.42
CA THR A 60 3.13 -9.67 6.58
C THR A 60 4.27 -8.70 6.83
N ARG A 61 5.18 -9.04 7.74
CA ARG A 61 6.35 -8.20 8.03
C ARG A 61 7.27 -8.04 6.83
N ALA A 62 7.53 -9.11 6.08
CA ALA A 62 8.36 -9.07 4.88
C ALA A 62 7.76 -8.18 3.77
N ALA A 63 6.46 -8.29 3.53
CA ALA A 63 5.77 -7.44 2.55
C ALA A 63 5.80 -5.96 2.95
N VAL A 64 5.55 -5.65 4.23
CA VAL A 64 5.63 -4.29 4.76
C VAL A 64 7.06 -3.74 4.67
N ALA A 65 8.07 -4.56 4.92
CA ALA A 65 9.48 -4.14 4.85
C ALA A 65 9.89 -3.65 3.44
N GLY A 66 9.35 -4.25 2.37
CA GLY A 66 9.58 -3.78 1.00
C GLY A 66 9.08 -2.34 0.79
N VAL A 67 7.87 -2.04 1.25
CA VAL A 67 7.30 -0.69 1.20
C VAL A 67 8.07 0.28 2.10
N GLN A 68 8.52 -0.17 3.27
CA GLN A 68 9.35 0.64 4.18
C GLN A 68 10.69 1.02 3.56
N GLN A 69 11.31 0.10 2.82
CA GLN A 69 12.54 0.40 2.09
C GLN A 69 12.30 1.41 0.96
N ALA A 70 11.15 1.31 0.28
CA ALA A 70 10.75 2.31 -0.73
C ALA A 70 10.49 3.69 -0.09
N LEU A 71 9.83 3.76 1.07
CA LEU A 71 9.63 5.01 1.83
C LEU A 71 10.95 5.66 2.24
N ALA A 72 11.92 4.85 2.70
CA ALA A 72 13.24 5.33 3.07
C ALA A 72 14.00 5.96 1.88
N ARG A 73 13.80 5.42 0.67
CA ARG A 73 14.41 5.93 -0.57
C ARG A 73 13.67 7.14 -1.16
N ALA A 74 12.34 7.14 -1.08
CA ALA A 74 11.50 8.16 -1.71
C ALA A 74 11.35 9.44 -0.88
N GLY A 75 11.57 9.38 0.45
CA GLY A 75 11.51 10.56 1.32
C GLY A 75 10.32 10.63 2.29
N PRO A 76 9.09 10.20 1.93
CA PRO A 76 7.97 10.22 2.88
C PRO A 76 8.21 9.37 4.13
N GLU A 77 7.69 9.84 5.27
CA GLU A 77 7.70 9.10 6.53
C GLU A 77 6.68 7.96 6.53
N ASP A 78 5.50 8.24 5.99
CA ASP A 78 4.42 7.28 5.79
C ASP A 78 3.68 7.50 4.48
N ILE A 79 2.87 6.50 4.13
CA ILE A 79 1.97 6.50 2.99
C ILE A 79 0.68 5.79 3.37
N ALA A 80 -0.45 6.43 3.13
CA ALA A 80 -1.75 5.79 3.18
C ALA A 80 -2.05 5.19 1.80
N PHE A 81 -2.74 4.06 1.80
CA PHE A 81 -3.12 3.39 0.56
C PHE A 81 -4.54 2.86 0.65
N ARG A 82 -5.15 2.69 -0.52
CA ARG A 82 -6.45 2.06 -0.73
C ARG A 82 -6.36 1.10 -1.89
N ALA A 83 -6.65 -0.16 -1.64
CA ALA A 83 -6.78 -1.19 -2.66
C ALA A 83 -8.26 -1.50 -2.87
N GLU A 84 -8.74 -1.32 -4.09
CA GLU A 84 -10.05 -1.80 -4.52
C GLU A 84 -9.87 -3.05 -5.36
N VAL A 85 -10.62 -4.09 -5.02
CA VAL A 85 -10.58 -5.38 -5.70
C VAL A 85 -11.95 -5.65 -6.27
N ARG A 86 -12.04 -5.68 -7.58
CA ARG A 86 -13.28 -5.98 -8.30
C ARG A 86 -13.51 -7.49 -8.39
N PRO A 87 -14.76 -7.96 -8.55
CA PRO A 87 -15.06 -9.39 -8.71
C PRO A 87 -14.38 -10.04 -9.92
N ASP A 88 -13.99 -9.25 -10.92
CA ASP A 88 -13.25 -9.70 -12.11
C ASP A 88 -11.74 -9.91 -11.85
N GLY A 89 -11.27 -9.69 -10.61
CA GLY A 89 -9.88 -9.82 -10.22
C GLY A 89 -9.04 -8.56 -10.43
N THR A 90 -9.61 -7.52 -11.05
CA THR A 90 -8.92 -6.24 -11.25
C THR A 90 -8.69 -5.56 -9.90
N THR A 91 -7.44 -5.21 -9.62
CA THR A 91 -7.06 -4.48 -8.41
C THR A 91 -6.59 -3.08 -8.76
N THR A 92 -7.24 -2.06 -8.20
CA THR A 92 -6.83 -0.66 -8.31
C THR A 92 -6.18 -0.22 -7.01
N LEU A 93 -4.98 0.37 -7.10
CA LEU A 93 -4.25 0.89 -5.97
C LEU A 93 -4.24 2.43 -6.01
N GLY A 94 -4.86 3.05 -5.01
CA GLY A 94 -4.76 4.48 -4.74
C GLY A 94 -3.75 4.74 -3.63
N LEU A 95 -2.85 5.70 -3.85
CA LEU A 95 -1.82 6.10 -2.91
C LEU A 95 -2.06 7.55 -2.45
N VAL A 96 -1.98 7.78 -1.14
CA VAL A 96 -2.14 9.09 -0.51
C VAL A 96 -0.90 9.36 0.33
N ARG A 97 -0.07 10.30 -0.13
CA ARG A 97 1.11 10.76 0.61
C ARG A 97 0.69 11.87 1.58
N PRO A 98 1.13 11.84 2.85
CA PRO A 98 0.98 12.98 3.74
C PRO A 98 1.67 14.19 3.10
N SER A 99 0.96 15.30 3.02
CA SER A 99 1.60 16.58 2.69
C SER A 99 2.54 16.95 3.83
N PRO A 100 3.73 17.52 3.54
CA PRO A 100 4.59 18.03 4.60
C PRO A 100 3.78 19.06 5.39
N SER A 101 3.56 18.76 6.67
CA SER A 101 2.94 19.72 7.57
C SER A 101 3.90 20.90 7.71
N VAL A 102 3.50 22.08 7.25
CA VAL A 102 4.26 23.30 7.50
C VAL A 102 4.15 23.55 9.01
N PRO A 103 5.26 23.57 9.77
CA PRO A 103 5.22 23.99 11.16
C PRO A 103 4.70 25.43 11.19
N THR A 104 3.67 25.66 12.01
CA THR A 104 3.14 27.00 12.30
C THR A 104 3.99 27.69 13.34
#